data_AF-A0A536WMP1-F1
#
_entry.id   AF-A0A536WMP1-F1
#
_cell.length_a   1.000
_cell.length_b   1.000
_cell.length_c   1.000
_cell.angle_alpha   90.00
_cell.angle_beta   90.00
_cell.angle_gamma   90.00
#
_symmetry.space_group_name_H-M   'P 1'
#
loop_
_entity.id
_entity.type
_entity.pdbx_description
1 polymer ?
#
loop_
_entity_poly.entity_id
_entity_poly.type
_entity_poly.pdbx_seq_one_letter_code
_entity_poly.pdbx_strand_id
1 'polypeptide(L)' 'MKRSVALFALLLAACSFVDKHDPKSGWSAEKLYRDAKDALDGGQYDLAIKRYETLEARFPYGRYSQQGQLEIAY' A
#
# COMPACT_ATOMS: atom_id res chain seq x y z
N MET A 1 40.11 0.53 -14.22
CA MET A 1 39.67 0.50 -12.81
C MET A 1 38.78 1.70 -12.45
N LYS A 2 39.24 2.96 -12.62
CA LYS A 2 38.43 4.15 -12.27
C LYS A 2 37.13 4.31 -13.10
N ARG A 3 37.17 3.93 -14.39
CA ARG A 3 35.99 3.96 -15.30
C ARG A 3 34.92 2.91 -14.97
N SER A 4 35.32 1.75 -14.48
CA SER A 4 34.41 0.65 -14.11
C SER A 4 33.60 0.96 -12.84
N VAL A 5 34.21 1.67 -11.89
CA VAL A 5 33.54 2.15 -10.67
C VAL A 5 32.49 3.22 -11.00
N ALA A 6 32.77 4.10 -11.96
CA ALA A 6 31.83 5.13 -12.40
C ALA A 6 30.58 4.55 -13.09
N LEU A 7 30.72 3.50 -13.91
CA LEU A 7 29.56 2.82 -14.51
C LEU A 7 28.70 2.09 -13.46
N PHE A 8 29.33 1.48 -12.45
CA PHE A 8 28.59 0.78 -11.39
C PHE A 8 27.77 1.76 -10.54
N ALA A 9 28.31 2.94 -10.23
CA ALA A 9 27.58 3.98 -9.50
C ALA A 9 26.35 4.52 -10.25
N LEU A 10 26.39 4.60 -11.59
CA LEU A 10 25.25 5.02 -12.40
C LEU A 10 24.10 4.00 -12.39
N LEU A 11 24.41 2.70 -12.29
CA LEU A 11 23.41 1.63 -12.27
C LEU A 11 22.59 1.59 -10.96
N LEU A 12 23.14 2.10 -9.85
CA LEU A 12 22.40 2.18 -8.57
C LEU A 12 21.37 3.33 -8.53
N ALA A 13 21.44 4.31 -9.43
CA ALA A 13 20.53 5.45 -9.44
C ALA A 13 19.16 5.17 -10.10
N ALA A 14 18.97 3.99 -10.71
CA ALA A 14 17.79 3.70 -11.52
C ALA A 14 16.54 3.23 -10.74
N CYS A 15 16.66 2.84 -9.46
CA CYS A 15 15.56 2.18 -8.73
C CYS A 15 14.63 3.10 -7.92
N SER A 16 14.84 4.42 -7.91
CA SER A 16 14.04 5.32 -7.05
C SER A 16 12.98 6.16 -7.77
N PHE A 17 12.86 6.05 -9.10
CA PHE A 17 11.86 6.84 -9.84
C PHE A 17 10.56 6.06 -9.95
N VAL A 18 9.71 6.20 -8.93
CA VAL A 18 8.32 5.77 -9.01
C VAL A 18 7.45 6.99 -8.72
N ASP A 19 6.88 7.57 -9.78
CA ASP A 19 5.89 8.64 -9.66
C ASP A 19 4.60 8.00 -9.13
N LYS A 20 4.43 8.04 -7.81
CA LYS A 20 3.26 7.49 -7.12
C LYS A 20 2.43 8.66 -6.60
N HIS A 21 1.82 9.41 -7.51
CA HIS A 21 0.66 10.19 -7.12
C HIS A 21 -0.49 9.23 -6.79
N ASP A 22 -0.50 8.72 -5.55
CA ASP A 22 -1.62 7.95 -5.04
C ASP A 22 -2.74 8.93 -4.60
N PRO A 23 -3.89 8.95 -5.29
CA PRO A 23 -5.02 9.80 -4.92
C PRO A 23 -5.58 9.48 -3.52
N LYS A 24 -5.17 8.36 -2.91
CA LYS A 24 -5.54 7.94 -1.55
C LYS A 24 -4.48 8.28 -0.50
N SER A 25 -3.37 8.93 -0.85
CA SER A 25 -2.27 9.21 0.10
C SER A 25 -2.69 10.06 1.31
N GLY A 26 -3.68 10.94 1.16
CA GLY A 26 -4.21 11.78 2.25
C GLY A 26 -5.44 11.23 2.97
N TRP A 27 -5.85 9.99 2.72
CA TRP A 27 -7.07 9.45 3.32
C TRP A 27 -6.86 9.06 4.79
N SER A 28 -7.88 9.31 5.61
CA SER A 28 -7.91 8.82 6.99
C SER A 28 -8.06 7.30 7.03
N ALA A 29 -7.67 6.68 8.15
CA ALA A 29 -7.85 5.25 8.40
C ALA A 29 -9.32 4.80 8.18
N GLU A 30 -10.28 5.59 8.67
CA GLU A 30 -11.70 5.32 8.47
C GLU A 30 -12.11 5.33 6.99
N LYS A 31 -11.57 6.26 6.20
CA LYS A 31 -11.91 6.36 4.78
C LYS A 31 -11.31 5.21 3.99
N LEU A 32 -10.07 4.81 4.29
CA LEU A 32 -9.44 3.63 3.71
C LEU A 32 -10.20 2.34 4.08
N TYR A 33 -10.62 2.22 5.34
CA TYR A 33 -11.43 1.10 5.79
C TYR A 33 -12.76 1.01 5.05
N ARG A 34 -13.50 2.12 4.93
CA ARG A 34 -14.76 2.13 4.17
C ARG A 34 -14.57 1.72 2.72
N ASP A 35 -13.53 2.23 2.06
CA ASP A 35 -13.22 1.84 0.68
C ASP A 35 -12.80 0.37 0.54
N ALA A 36 -12.13 -0.21 1.54
CA ALA A 36 -11.89 -1.66 1.58
C ALA A 36 -13.19 -2.44 1.79
N LYS A 37 -14.05 -1.98 2.70
CA LYS A 37 -15.34 -2.59 3.02
C LYS A 37 -16.31 -2.56 1.84
N ASP A 38 -16.37 -1.46 1.10
CA ASP A 38 -17.18 -1.35 -0.11
C ASP A 38 -16.74 -2.37 -1.18
N ALA A 39 -15.43 -2.62 -1.30
CA ALA A 39 -14.92 -3.65 -2.19
C ALA A 39 -15.29 -5.06 -1.69
N LEU A 40 -15.21 -5.30 -0.38
CA LEU A 40 -15.61 -6.57 0.24
C LEU A 40 -17.09 -6.85 0.02
N ASP A 41 -17.96 -5.87 0.32
CA ASP A 41 -19.41 -5.98 0.16
C ASP A 41 -19.83 -6.08 -1.31
N GLY A 42 -19.03 -5.54 -2.22
CA GLY A 42 -19.17 -5.71 -3.65
C GLY A 42 -18.65 -7.06 -4.20
N GLY A 43 -18.17 -7.97 -3.33
CA GLY A 43 -17.63 -9.27 -3.72
C GLY A 43 -16.25 -9.22 -4.41
N GLN A 44 -15.56 -8.08 -4.35
CA GLN A 44 -14.24 -7.89 -4.95
C GLN A 44 -13.14 -8.25 -3.93
N TYR A 45 -13.09 -9.52 -3.52
CA TYR A 45 -12.26 -9.99 -2.40
C TYR A 45 -10.77 -9.65 -2.55
N ASP A 46 -10.18 -9.91 -3.72
CA ASP A 46 -8.75 -9.60 -3.97
C ASP A 46 -8.44 -8.10 -3.83
N LEU A 47 -9.40 -7.25 -4.22
CA LEU A 47 -9.26 -5.80 -4.09
C LEU A 47 -9.45 -5.36 -2.64
N ALA A 48 -10.41 -5.94 -1.93
CA ALA A 48 -10.64 -5.69 -0.52
C ALA A 48 -9.38 -6.02 0.29
N ILE A 49 -8.79 -7.20 0.09
CA ILE A 49 -7.56 -7.64 0.77
C ILE A 49 -6.45 -6.61 0.57
N LYS A 50 -6.14 -6.23 -0.68
CA LYS A 50 -5.10 -5.22 -0.98
C LYS A 50 -5.37 -3.87 -0.31
N ARG A 51 -6.64 -3.47 -0.22
CA ARG A 51 -7.04 -2.21 0.45
C ARG A 51 -6.90 -2.30 1.96
N TYR A 52 -7.25 -3.43 2.58
CA TYR A 52 -7.02 -3.69 4.01
C TYR A 52 -5.53 -3.77 4.35
N GLU A 53 -4.71 -4.43 3.53
CA GLU A 53 -3.24 -4.44 3.68
C GLU A 53 -2.67 -3.01 3.58
N THR A 54 -3.19 -2.19 2.67
CA THR A 54 -2.78 -0.77 2.56
C THR A 54 -3.18 0.02 3.80
N LEU A 55 -4.38 -0.22 4.34
CA LEU A 55 -4.84 0.37 5.60
C LEU A 55 -3.90 -0.03 6.76
N GLU A 56 -3.59 -1.31 6.89
CA GLU A 56 -2.69 -1.85 7.92
C GLU A 56 -1.28 -1.26 7.79
N ALA A 57 -0.71 -1.24 6.59
CA ALA A 57 0.63 -0.70 6.36
C ALA A 57 0.77 0.78 6.77
N ARG A 58 -0.31 1.57 6.65
CA ARG A 58 -0.33 2.99 7.01
C ARG A 58 -0.74 3.24 8.47
N PHE A 59 -1.62 2.40 9.00
CA PHE A 59 -2.21 2.57 10.33
C PHE A 59 -2.11 1.26 11.15
N PRO A 60 -0.91 0.71 11.38
CA PRO A 60 -0.71 -0.69 11.83
C PRO A 60 -1.38 -1.06 13.16
N TYR A 61 -1.61 -0.07 14.04
CA TYR A 61 -2.16 -0.30 15.37
C TYR A 61 -3.53 0.37 15.59
N GLY A 62 -4.25 0.70 14.49
CA GLY A 62 -5.56 1.34 14.55
C GLY A 62 -6.71 0.36 14.70
N ARG A 63 -7.81 0.79 15.34
CA ARG A 63 -9.07 0.01 15.44
C ARG A 63 -9.56 -0.55 14.11
N TYR A 64 -9.38 0.23 13.04
CA TYR A 64 -9.81 -0.14 11.69
C TYR A 64 -8.92 -1.21 11.06
N SER A 65 -7.64 -1.22 11.37
CA SER A 65 -6.69 -2.21 10.86
C SER A 65 -6.89 -3.56 11.53
N GLN A 66 -7.20 -3.55 12.83
CA GLN A 66 -7.61 -4.76 13.56
C GLN A 66 -8.90 -5.35 12.96
N GLN A 67 -9.91 -4.52 12.71
CA GLN A 67 -11.13 -4.96 12.05
C GLN A 67 -10.86 -5.46 10.62
N GLY A 68 -10.00 -4.77 9.86
CA GLY A 68 -9.62 -5.18 8.51
C GLY A 68 -8.94 -6.55 8.46
N GLN A 69 -8.09 -6.88 9.42
CA GLN A 69 -7.49 -8.23 9.50
C GLN A 69 -8.54 -9.32 9.74
N LEU A 70 -9.57 -9.05 10.54
CA LEU A 70 -10.68 -9.99 10.73
C LEU A 70 -11.46 -10.18 9.42
N GLU A 71 -11.69 -9.10 8.67
CA GLU A 71 -12.41 -9.12 7.38
C GLU A 71 -11.60 -9.74 6.23
N ILE A 72 -10.27 -9.77 6.32
CA ILE A 72 -9.44 -10.59 5.41
C ILE A 72 -9.66 -12.07 5.68
N ALA A 73 -9.85 -12.46 6.94
CA ALA A 73 -9.93 -13.86 7.36
C ALA A 73 -11.33 -14.48 7.18
N TYR A 74 -12.40 -13.68 7.16
CA TYR A 74 -13.81 -14.13 7.18
C TYR A 74 -14.66 -13.40 6.13
#